data_AF-A0A925HN86-F1
#
_entry.id   AF-A0A925HN86-F1
#
_cell.length_a   1.000
_cell.length_b   1.000
_cell.length_c   1.000
_cell.angle_alpha   90.00
_cell.angle_beta   90.00
_cell.angle_gamma   90.00
#
_symmetry.space_group_name_H-M   'P 1'
#
loop_
_entity.id
_entity.type
_entity.pdbx_description
1 polymer ?
#
loop_
_entity_poly.entity_id
_entity_poly.type
_entity_poly.pdbx_seq_one_letter_code
_entity_poly.pdbx_strand_id
1 'polypeptide(L)'
;MRVASIFIALGLLVSVGCATPPEVKLALVAKDQAYAENERLMQQYRELVGNVTARHQLWYRYVQTRLKLNLALQWATTNPKLTGVPDAELTKDDADLLGPEVIAVVNDMRLKQLPERKGPTGQTVFLAGTGDMTNLVQKLPELIARIEQRVAKDSQPSSTLDLTVFDQYRTNVEALRRINGMIKQYLDIDVTLPQGDVQSLADALRTIRR
;
A
#
# COMPACT_ATOMS: atom_id res chain seq x y z
N MET A 1 -69.70 18.60 28.74
CA MET A 1 -69.02 17.29 28.73
C MET A 1 -67.96 17.09 27.63
N ARG A 2 -67.70 18.04 26.71
CA ARG A 2 -66.65 17.89 25.66
C ARG A 2 -65.23 18.31 26.08
N VAL A 3 -65.11 19.14 27.12
CA VAL A 3 -63.80 19.65 27.59
C VAL A 3 -63.03 18.58 28.39
N ALA A 4 -63.73 17.77 29.19
CA ALA A 4 -63.12 16.70 29.97
C ALA A 4 -62.48 15.60 29.09
N SER A 5 -63.09 15.28 27.95
CA SER A 5 -62.57 14.27 27.01
C SER A 5 -61.27 14.71 26.31
N ILE A 6 -61.09 16.02 26.10
CA ILE A 6 -59.87 16.59 25.50
C ILE A 6 -58.73 16.58 26.52
N PHE A 7 -58.99 16.89 27.79
CA PHE A 7 -57.98 16.80 28.85
C PHE A 7 -57.59 15.34 29.18
N ILE A 8 -58.51 14.38 29.04
CA ILE A 8 -58.21 12.95 29.18
C ILE A 8 -57.38 12.43 28.00
N ALA A 9 -57.66 12.85 26.77
CA ALA A 9 -56.87 12.49 25.59
C ALA A 9 -55.47 13.15 25.60
N LEU A 10 -55.37 14.40 26.06
CA LEU A 10 -54.09 15.10 26.24
C LEU A 10 -53.30 14.49 27.42
N GLY A 11 -53.98 14.08 28.48
CA GLY A 11 -53.39 13.34 29.60
C GLY A 11 -52.88 11.94 29.20
N LEU A 12 -53.61 11.25 28.31
CA LEU A 12 -53.20 9.95 27.76
C LEU A 12 -51.98 10.05 26.82
N LEU A 13 -51.90 11.12 26.01
CA LEU A 13 -50.74 11.43 25.15
C LEU A 13 -49.50 11.86 25.96
N VAL A 14 -49.69 12.47 27.13
CA VAL A 14 -48.60 12.81 28.06
C VAL A 14 -48.20 11.61 28.95
N SER A 15 -49.08 10.63 29.14
CA SER A 15 -48.84 9.44 29.97
C SER A 15 -48.23 8.24 29.22
N VAL A 16 -48.08 8.30 27.89
CA VAL A 16 -47.09 7.46 27.21
C VAL A 16 -45.74 8.14 27.43
N GLY A 17 -45.20 7.96 28.64
CA GLY A 17 -43.86 8.40 28.97
C GLY A 17 -42.89 7.98 27.87
N CYS A 18 -41.92 8.86 27.60
CA CYS A 18 -40.93 8.81 26.54
C CYS A 18 -39.94 7.62 26.64
N ALA A 19 -40.39 6.45 27.10
CA ALA A 19 -39.60 5.25 27.15
C ALA A 19 -39.29 4.79 25.72
N THR A 20 -38.06 5.07 25.30
CA THR A 20 -37.49 4.54 24.05
C THR A 20 -37.66 3.01 24.03
N PRO A 21 -38.18 2.40 22.95
CA PRO A 21 -38.36 0.97 22.87
C PRO A 21 -37.04 0.21 23.12
N PRO A 22 -37.03 -0.87 23.91
CA PRO A 22 -35.82 -1.62 24.24
C PRO A 22 -35.10 -2.14 22.99
N GLU A 23 -35.82 -2.41 21.90
CA GLU A 23 -35.27 -2.81 20.61
C GLU A 23 -34.35 -1.74 20.02
N VAL A 24 -34.67 -0.45 20.21
CA VAL A 24 -33.85 0.68 19.73
C VAL A 24 -32.58 0.80 20.55
N LYS A 25 -32.68 0.61 21.89
CA LYS A 25 -31.49 0.60 22.77
C LYS A 25 -30.55 -0.55 22.44
N LEU A 26 -31.09 -1.75 22.21
CA LEU A 26 -30.33 -2.92 21.78
C LEU A 26 -29.70 -2.73 20.40
N ALA A 27 -30.42 -2.12 19.45
CA ALA A 27 -29.88 -1.81 18.13
C ALA A 27 -28.70 -0.82 18.19
N LEU A 28 -28.75 0.18 19.07
CA LEU A 28 -27.65 1.14 19.26
C LEU A 28 -26.42 0.47 19.86
N VAL A 29 -26.59 -0.43 20.84
CA VAL A 29 -25.49 -1.22 21.41
C VAL A 29 -24.88 -2.14 20.35
N ALA A 30 -25.71 -2.86 19.59
CA ALA A 30 -25.26 -3.71 18.49
C ALA A 30 -24.51 -2.90 17.41
N LYS A 31 -24.96 -1.68 17.13
CA LYS A 31 -24.33 -0.77 16.16
C LYS A 31 -22.98 -0.24 16.66
N ASP A 32 -22.83 0.08 17.94
CA ASP A 32 -21.53 0.48 18.52
C ASP A 32 -20.54 -0.68 18.49
N GLN A 33 -21.01 -1.89 18.82
CA GLN A 33 -20.20 -3.10 18.72
C GLN A 33 -19.77 -3.36 17.27
N ALA A 34 -20.68 -3.22 16.31
CA ALA A 34 -20.37 -3.36 14.88
C ALA A 34 -19.36 -2.30 14.40
N TYR A 35 -19.40 -1.07 14.92
CA TYR A 35 -18.38 -0.06 14.63
C TYR A 35 -17.01 -0.43 15.19
N ALA A 36 -16.94 -0.93 16.42
CA ALA A 36 -15.70 -1.39 17.02
C ALA A 36 -15.09 -2.61 16.28
N GLU A 37 -15.93 -3.55 15.86
CA GLU A 37 -15.50 -4.72 15.08
C GLU A 37 -15.00 -4.31 13.68
N ASN A 38 -15.70 -3.39 13.01
CA ASN A 38 -15.27 -2.86 11.72
C ASN A 38 -13.95 -2.09 11.81
N GLU A 39 -13.74 -1.28 12.86
CA GLU A 39 -12.47 -0.60 13.12
C GLU A 39 -11.33 -1.61 13.26
N ARG A 40 -11.55 -2.67 14.04
CA ARG A 40 -10.58 -3.77 14.23
C ARG A 40 -10.26 -4.48 12.91
N LEU A 41 -11.27 -4.80 12.10
CA LEU A 41 -11.06 -5.44 10.79
C LEU A 41 -10.26 -4.54 9.84
N MET A 42 -10.56 -3.24 9.83
CA MET A 42 -9.84 -2.28 8.99
C MET A 42 -8.39 -2.09 9.44
N GLN A 43 -8.11 -2.15 10.75
CA GLN A 43 -6.74 -2.17 11.25
C GLN A 43 -5.99 -3.44 10.81
N GLN A 44 -6.61 -4.62 10.92
CA GLN A 44 -6.02 -5.87 10.44
C GLN A 44 -5.77 -5.82 8.92
N TYR A 45 -6.68 -5.24 8.16
CA TYR A 45 -6.51 -5.06 6.72
C TYR A 45 -5.35 -4.11 6.40
N ARG A 46 -5.21 -3.00 7.14
CA ARG A 46 -4.07 -2.08 7.01
C ARG A 46 -2.73 -2.81 7.20
N GLU A 47 -2.63 -3.60 8.27
CA GLU A 47 -1.43 -4.39 8.58
C GLU A 47 -1.15 -5.44 7.50
N LEU A 48 -2.19 -6.14 7.03
CA LEU A 48 -2.07 -7.14 5.97
C LEU A 48 -1.54 -6.51 4.66
N VAL A 49 -2.13 -5.39 4.22
CA VAL A 49 -1.69 -4.69 3.01
C VAL A 49 -0.24 -4.23 3.17
N GLY A 50 0.11 -3.63 4.31
CA GLY A 50 1.49 -3.23 4.61
C GLY A 50 2.48 -4.39 4.51
N ASN A 51 2.15 -5.52 5.15
CA ASN A 51 2.99 -6.72 5.16
C ASN A 51 3.11 -7.37 3.76
N VAL A 52 2.02 -7.46 3.01
CA VAL A 52 2.02 -8.01 1.65
C VAL A 52 2.84 -7.13 0.72
N THR A 53 2.68 -5.81 0.78
CA THR A 53 3.48 -4.87 -0.01
C THR A 53 4.96 -4.96 0.32
N ALA A 54 5.33 -4.98 1.60
CA ALA A 54 6.72 -5.13 2.03
C ALA A 54 7.33 -6.46 1.56
N ARG A 55 6.60 -7.56 1.72
CA ARG A 55 7.05 -8.89 1.25
C ARG A 55 7.20 -8.92 -0.27
N HIS A 56 6.26 -8.32 -1.00
CA HIS A 56 6.35 -8.22 -2.45
C HIS A 56 7.59 -7.46 -2.89
N GLN A 57 7.91 -6.33 -2.23
CA GLN A 57 9.13 -5.57 -2.51
C GLN A 57 10.40 -6.38 -2.27
N LEU A 58 10.48 -7.12 -1.16
CA LEU A 58 11.63 -7.99 -0.86
C LEU A 58 11.78 -9.10 -1.91
N TRP A 59 10.67 -9.74 -2.28
CA TRP A 59 10.68 -10.78 -3.30
C TRP A 59 11.06 -10.23 -4.68
N TYR A 60 10.49 -9.08 -5.06
CA TYR A 60 10.83 -8.39 -6.30
C TYR A 60 12.33 -8.10 -6.35
N ARG A 61 12.89 -7.49 -5.30
CA ARG A 61 14.33 -7.21 -5.22
C ARG A 61 15.16 -8.48 -5.38
N TYR A 62 14.81 -9.54 -4.66
CA TYR A 62 15.52 -10.82 -4.74
C TYR A 62 15.51 -11.41 -6.16
N VAL A 63 14.35 -11.44 -6.81
CA VAL A 63 14.21 -11.97 -8.19
C VAL A 63 14.98 -11.09 -9.17
N GLN A 64 14.83 -9.77 -9.09
CA GLN A 64 15.51 -8.83 -9.97
C GLN A 64 17.03 -8.91 -9.82
N THR A 65 17.55 -8.98 -8.60
CA THR A 65 19.00 -9.15 -8.36
C THR A 65 19.50 -10.43 -9.02
N ARG A 66 18.81 -11.56 -8.86
CA ARG A 66 19.21 -12.82 -9.48
C ARG A 66 19.13 -12.79 -11.02
N LEU A 67 18.08 -12.21 -11.58
CA LEU A 67 17.92 -12.11 -13.04
C LEU A 67 19.02 -11.23 -13.65
N LYS A 68 19.26 -10.05 -13.07
CA LYS A 68 20.32 -9.14 -13.54
C LYS A 68 21.71 -9.74 -13.34
N LEU A 69 21.97 -10.43 -12.23
CA LEU A 69 23.24 -11.14 -12.01
C LEU A 69 23.46 -12.24 -13.05
N ASN A 70 22.44 -13.06 -13.30
CA ASN A 70 22.52 -14.09 -14.32
C ASN A 70 22.79 -13.48 -15.71
N LEU A 71 22.08 -12.42 -16.08
CA LEU A 71 22.27 -11.73 -17.36
C LEU A 71 23.69 -11.13 -17.48
N ALA A 72 24.16 -10.45 -16.44
CA ALA A 72 25.51 -9.90 -16.40
C ALA A 72 26.59 -10.99 -16.54
N LEU A 73 26.41 -12.14 -15.89
CA LEU A 73 27.31 -13.28 -16.01
C LEU A 73 27.27 -13.93 -17.40
N GLN A 74 26.11 -14.02 -18.02
CA GLN A 74 25.98 -14.49 -19.41
C GLN A 74 26.76 -13.57 -20.36
N TRP A 75 26.62 -12.26 -20.20
CA TRP A 75 27.41 -11.29 -20.96
C TRP A 75 28.91 -11.38 -20.66
N ALA A 76 29.31 -11.68 -19.42
CA ALA A 76 30.71 -11.86 -19.05
C ALA A 76 31.33 -13.16 -19.57
N THR A 77 30.54 -14.21 -19.83
CA THR A 77 31.08 -15.58 -20.05
C THR A 77 30.69 -16.24 -21.37
N THR A 78 29.47 -16.02 -21.87
CA THR A 78 28.91 -16.82 -22.97
C THR A 78 28.44 -15.99 -24.16
N ASN A 79 28.33 -14.66 -24.03
CA ASN A 79 27.79 -13.77 -25.08
C ASN A 79 26.40 -14.24 -25.57
N PRO A 80 25.31 -13.89 -24.86
CA PRO A 80 23.97 -14.39 -25.14
C PRO A 80 23.51 -14.05 -26.57
N LYS A 81 22.65 -14.92 -27.13
CA LYS A 81 21.99 -14.77 -28.43
C LYS A 81 20.56 -15.28 -28.30
N LEU A 82 19.62 -14.60 -28.96
CA LEU A 82 18.22 -15.01 -29.03
C LEU A 82 17.81 -15.21 -30.49
N THR A 83 17.22 -16.37 -30.79
CA THR A 83 16.74 -16.67 -32.14
C THR A 83 15.63 -15.70 -32.54
N GLY A 84 15.79 -15.06 -33.68
CA GLY A 84 14.80 -14.10 -34.21
C GLY A 84 14.91 -12.68 -33.66
N VAL A 85 15.88 -12.39 -32.79
CA VAL A 85 16.17 -11.03 -32.31
C VAL A 85 17.53 -10.58 -32.86
N PRO A 86 17.63 -9.41 -33.51
CA PRO A 86 18.90 -8.84 -33.93
C PRO A 86 19.85 -8.62 -32.75
N ASP A 87 21.12 -9.00 -32.88
CA ASP A 87 22.14 -8.85 -31.83
C ASP A 87 22.23 -7.42 -31.29
N ALA A 88 22.02 -6.41 -32.13
CA ALA A 88 22.07 -5.00 -31.74
C ALA A 88 20.88 -4.58 -30.86
N GLU A 89 19.69 -5.12 -31.11
CA GLU A 89 18.49 -4.86 -30.30
C GLU A 89 18.62 -5.54 -28.94
N LEU A 90 19.02 -6.83 -28.94
CA LEU A 90 19.30 -7.56 -27.70
C LEU A 90 20.36 -6.85 -26.84
N THR A 91 21.45 -6.39 -27.46
CA THR A 91 22.52 -5.67 -26.78
C THR A 91 22.00 -4.39 -26.11
N LYS A 92 21.08 -3.67 -26.75
CA LYS A 92 20.49 -2.46 -26.19
C LYS A 92 19.56 -2.78 -25.03
N ASP A 93 18.63 -3.72 -25.21
CA ASP A 93 17.63 -4.06 -24.20
C ASP A 93 18.32 -4.55 -22.91
N ASP A 94 19.32 -5.43 -23.05
CA ASP A 94 20.09 -5.92 -21.92
C ASP A 94 20.94 -4.82 -21.27
N ALA A 95 21.47 -3.89 -22.07
CA ALA A 95 22.23 -2.77 -21.54
C ALA A 95 21.36 -1.77 -20.76
N ASP A 96 20.15 -1.52 -21.22
CA ASP A 96 19.18 -0.67 -20.53
C ASP A 96 18.76 -1.30 -19.19
N LEU A 97 18.59 -2.63 -19.16
CA LEU A 97 18.29 -3.41 -17.96
C LEU A 97 19.44 -3.42 -16.95
N LEU A 98 20.68 -3.65 -17.39
CA LEU A 98 21.85 -3.72 -16.50
C LEU A 98 22.32 -2.33 -16.05
N GLY A 99 22.29 -1.36 -16.96
CA GLY A 99 22.79 -0.02 -16.73
C GLY A 99 24.31 0.12 -16.85
N PRO A 100 24.80 1.37 -16.96
CA PRO A 100 26.19 1.66 -17.29
C PRO A 100 27.18 1.17 -16.21
N GLU A 101 26.81 1.26 -14.93
CA GLU A 101 27.69 0.84 -13.83
C GLU A 101 27.92 -0.67 -13.81
N VAL A 102 26.88 -1.47 -14.08
CA VAL A 102 27.00 -2.92 -14.15
C VAL A 102 27.76 -3.33 -15.41
N ILE A 103 27.49 -2.67 -16.54
CA ILE A 103 28.19 -2.91 -17.81
C ILE A 103 29.69 -2.64 -17.68
N ALA A 104 30.10 -1.59 -16.96
CA ALA A 104 31.51 -1.31 -16.71
C ALA A 104 32.22 -2.50 -16.05
N VAL A 105 31.64 -3.05 -14.97
CA VAL A 105 32.19 -4.23 -14.28
C VAL A 105 32.17 -5.46 -15.19
N VAL A 106 31.09 -5.67 -15.94
CA VAL A 106 30.99 -6.78 -16.91
C VAL A 106 32.10 -6.72 -17.97
N ASN A 107 32.40 -5.53 -18.48
CA ASN A 107 33.45 -5.32 -19.47
C ASN A 107 34.85 -5.58 -18.89
N ASP A 108 35.09 -5.22 -17.63
CA ASP A 108 36.37 -5.45 -16.94
C ASP A 108 36.65 -6.93 -16.66
N MET A 109 35.60 -7.75 -16.49
CA MET A 109 35.70 -9.17 -16.13
C MET A 109 35.39 -10.14 -17.28
N ARG A 110 35.03 -9.61 -18.45
CA ARG A 110 34.57 -10.39 -19.61
C ARG A 110 35.65 -11.35 -20.08
N LEU A 111 35.31 -12.63 -20.25
CA LEU A 111 36.26 -13.68 -20.63
C LEU A 111 36.88 -13.45 -22.02
N LYS A 112 38.15 -13.83 -22.15
CA LYS A 112 38.87 -13.85 -23.43
C LYS A 112 38.08 -14.60 -24.51
N GLN A 113 38.19 -14.14 -25.76
CA GLN A 113 37.51 -14.67 -26.96
C GLN A 113 36.04 -14.23 -27.14
N LEU A 114 35.47 -13.46 -26.21
CA LEU A 114 34.15 -12.86 -26.43
C LEU A 114 34.27 -11.64 -27.35
N PRO A 115 33.45 -11.54 -28.41
CA PRO A 115 33.50 -10.41 -29.34
C PRO A 115 32.95 -9.13 -28.71
N GLU A 116 33.35 -7.99 -29.27
CA GLU A 116 32.71 -6.71 -28.99
C GLU A 116 31.25 -6.72 -29.50
N ARG A 117 30.35 -6.07 -28.78
CA ARG A 117 28.95 -5.90 -29.18
C ARG A 117 28.55 -4.43 -29.20
N LYS A 118 27.88 -4.09 -30.28
CA LYS A 118 27.43 -2.74 -30.59
C LYS A 118 25.91 -2.66 -30.47
N GLY A 119 25.44 -1.54 -29.95
CA GLY A 119 24.02 -1.22 -29.98
C GLY A 119 23.55 -0.82 -31.39
N PRO A 120 22.26 -0.50 -31.56
CA PRO A 120 21.66 -0.13 -32.85
C PRO A 120 22.27 1.14 -33.45
N THR A 121 22.84 2.00 -32.62
CA THR A 121 23.53 3.24 -33.02
C THR A 121 24.98 3.02 -33.45
N GLY A 122 25.47 1.77 -33.40
CA GLY A 122 26.87 1.44 -33.69
C GLY A 122 27.85 1.70 -32.53
N GLN A 123 27.39 2.25 -31.40
CA GLN A 123 28.20 2.42 -30.20
C GLN A 123 28.52 1.07 -29.57
N THR A 124 29.79 0.84 -29.22
CA THR A 124 30.20 -0.35 -28.47
C THR A 124 29.67 -0.28 -27.03
N VAL A 125 28.86 -1.26 -26.68
CA VAL A 125 28.25 -1.40 -25.35
C VAL A 125 29.04 -2.41 -24.54
N PHE A 126 29.32 -3.56 -25.15
CA PHE A 126 30.17 -4.58 -24.55
C PHE A 126 31.50 -4.66 -25.29
N LEU A 127 32.59 -4.56 -24.55
CA LEU A 127 33.94 -4.62 -25.10
C LEU A 127 34.32 -6.05 -25.46
N ALA A 128 35.35 -6.20 -26.31
CA ALA A 128 35.98 -7.49 -26.52
C ALA A 128 36.61 -7.98 -25.21
N GLY A 129 36.41 -9.26 -24.89
CA GLY A 129 36.83 -9.80 -23.61
C GLY A 129 38.34 -10.01 -23.51
N THR A 130 38.91 -9.59 -22.39
CA THR A 130 40.35 -9.69 -22.07
C THR A 130 40.61 -10.44 -20.77
N GLY A 131 39.58 -10.71 -19.97
CA GLY A 131 39.67 -11.35 -18.66
C GLY A 131 39.81 -12.87 -18.72
N ASP A 132 40.23 -13.45 -17.60
CA ASP A 132 40.25 -14.88 -17.35
C ASP A 132 39.31 -15.26 -16.19
N MET A 133 39.24 -16.55 -15.87
CA MET A 133 38.36 -17.03 -14.79
C MET A 133 38.76 -16.46 -13.41
N THR A 134 40.05 -16.18 -13.20
CA THR A 134 40.54 -15.61 -11.95
C THR A 134 40.06 -14.17 -11.77
N ASN A 135 40.20 -13.34 -12.80
CA ASN A 135 39.66 -11.97 -12.81
C ASN A 135 38.14 -11.99 -12.59
N LEU A 136 37.43 -12.89 -13.27
CA LEU A 136 35.99 -13.04 -13.10
C LEU A 136 35.60 -13.28 -11.64
N VAL A 137 36.21 -14.27 -10.98
CA VAL A 137 35.91 -14.60 -9.59
C VAL A 137 36.25 -13.45 -8.64
N GLN A 138 37.35 -12.73 -8.89
CA GLN A 138 37.74 -11.56 -8.09
C GLN A 138 36.77 -10.39 -8.21
N LYS A 139 36.12 -10.23 -9.37
CA LYS A 139 35.18 -9.14 -9.65
C LYS A 139 33.72 -9.46 -9.28
N LEU A 140 33.39 -10.72 -8.98
CA LEU A 140 32.02 -11.10 -8.57
C LEU A 140 31.46 -10.27 -7.41
N PRO A 141 32.19 -10.00 -6.31
CA PRO A 141 31.64 -9.20 -5.21
C PRO A 141 31.28 -7.78 -5.64
N GLU A 142 32.11 -7.16 -6.48
CA GLU A 142 31.86 -5.83 -7.03
C GLU A 142 30.62 -5.85 -7.94
N LEU A 143 30.50 -6.86 -8.80
CA LEU A 143 29.34 -7.04 -9.68
C LEU A 143 28.03 -7.16 -8.86
N ILE A 144 28.04 -7.99 -7.82
CA ILE A 144 26.88 -8.18 -6.94
C ILE A 144 26.47 -6.85 -6.30
N ALA A 145 27.43 -6.10 -5.75
CA ALA A 145 27.16 -4.82 -5.09
C ALA A 145 26.55 -3.79 -6.06
N ARG A 146 27.06 -3.69 -7.30
CA ARG A 146 26.50 -2.77 -8.32
C ARG A 146 25.09 -3.15 -8.75
N ILE A 147 24.81 -4.45 -8.86
CA ILE A 147 23.47 -4.94 -9.20
C ILE A 147 22.50 -4.66 -8.07
N GLU A 148 22.89 -4.91 -6.82
CA GLU A 148 22.06 -4.60 -5.65
C GLU A 148 21.72 -3.11 -5.57
N GLN A 149 22.70 -2.23 -5.82
CA GLN A 149 22.49 -0.78 -5.89
C GLN A 149 21.51 -0.41 -7.02
N ARG A 150 21.68 -1.00 -8.21
CA ARG A 150 20.78 -0.73 -9.34
C ARG A 150 19.36 -1.20 -9.04
N VAL A 151 19.19 -2.41 -8.52
CA VAL A 151 17.87 -2.95 -8.14
C VAL A 151 17.24 -2.11 -7.03
N ALA A 152 18.01 -1.64 -6.05
CA ALA A 152 17.50 -0.75 -5.00
C ALA A 152 16.97 0.57 -5.58
N LYS A 153 17.66 1.14 -6.59
CA LYS A 153 17.22 2.34 -7.32
C LYS A 153 15.96 2.08 -8.14
N ASP A 154 15.92 0.98 -8.90
CA ASP A 154 14.76 0.60 -9.72
C ASP A 154 13.53 0.23 -8.87
N SER A 155 13.75 -0.27 -7.64
CA SER A 155 12.71 -0.68 -6.69
C SER A 155 12.24 0.45 -5.77
N GLN A 156 12.64 1.71 -6.01
CA GLN A 156 12.06 2.81 -5.25
C GLN A 156 10.58 2.91 -5.59
N PRO A 157 9.67 2.84 -4.60
CA PRO A 157 8.24 2.87 -4.86
C PRO A 157 7.87 4.20 -5.51
N SER A 158 7.32 4.14 -6.73
CA SER A 158 6.78 5.30 -7.44
C SER A 158 5.57 5.91 -6.72
N SER A 159 4.93 5.16 -5.83
CA SER A 159 3.95 5.63 -4.87
C SER A 159 4.19 4.96 -3.52
N THR A 160 4.44 5.77 -2.49
CA THR A 160 4.32 5.31 -1.10
C THR A 160 2.91 4.76 -0.95
N LEU A 161 2.77 3.50 -0.50
CA LEU A 161 1.48 2.88 -0.22
C LEU A 161 0.63 3.87 0.60
N ASP A 162 -0.43 4.41 0.00
CA ASP A 162 -1.23 5.44 0.64
C ASP A 162 -2.16 4.80 1.67
N LEU A 163 -1.72 4.82 2.92
CA LEU A 163 -2.48 4.32 4.06
C LEU A 163 -3.41 5.38 4.67
N THR A 164 -3.46 6.59 4.12
CA THR A 164 -4.25 7.70 4.70
C THR A 164 -5.75 7.42 4.66
N VAL A 165 -6.21 6.61 3.70
CA VAL A 165 -7.61 6.15 3.60
C VAL A 165 -8.04 5.36 4.85
N PHE A 166 -7.13 4.59 5.46
CA PHE A 166 -7.41 3.87 6.70
C PHE A 166 -7.54 4.83 7.89
N ASP A 167 -6.72 5.89 7.91
CA ASP A 167 -6.77 6.91 8.96
C ASP A 167 -8.05 7.75 8.87
N GLN A 168 -8.50 8.07 7.66
CA GLN A 168 -9.80 8.70 7.39
C GLN A 168 -10.96 7.81 7.82
N TYR A 169 -10.92 6.51 7.49
CA TYR A 169 -11.94 5.55 7.90
C TYR A 169 -12.06 5.47 9.43
N ARG A 170 -10.94 5.36 10.15
CA ARG A 170 -10.92 5.37 11.62
C ARG A 170 -11.56 6.64 12.18
N THR A 171 -11.19 7.80 11.64
CA THR A 171 -11.75 9.10 12.05
C THR A 171 -13.28 9.14 11.89
N ASN A 172 -13.78 8.60 10.77
CA ASN A 172 -15.21 8.53 10.50
C ASN A 172 -15.93 7.56 11.44
N VAL A 173 -15.35 6.40 11.73
CA VAL A 173 -15.92 5.44 12.68
C VAL A 173 -15.95 6.02 14.10
N GLU A 174 -14.89 6.69 14.54
CA GLU A 174 -14.88 7.37 15.85
C GLU A 174 -15.98 8.43 15.95
N ALA A 175 -16.20 9.22 14.88
CA ALA A 175 -17.29 10.20 14.82
C ALA A 175 -18.67 9.52 14.91
N LEU A 176 -18.87 8.40 14.21
CA LEU A 176 -20.12 7.62 14.27
C LEU A 176 -20.35 7.01 15.66
N ARG A 177 -19.31 6.55 16.34
CA ARG A 177 -19.39 6.04 17.71
C ARG A 177 -19.74 7.15 18.71
N ARG A 178 -19.18 8.35 18.54
CA ARG A 178 -19.57 9.54 19.35
C ARG A 178 -21.04 9.90 19.16
N ILE A 179 -21.53 9.92 17.91
CA ILE A 179 -22.96 10.15 17.61
C ILE A 179 -23.81 9.07 18.26
N ASN A 180 -23.41 7.80 18.18
CA ASN A 180 -24.14 6.69 18.78
C ASN A 180 -24.19 6.78 20.31
N GLY A 181 -23.08 7.20 20.94
CA GLY A 181 -23.00 7.46 22.37
C GLY A 181 -23.90 8.59 22.83
N MET A 182 -23.95 9.70 22.08
CA MET A 182 -24.89 10.81 22.35
C MET A 182 -26.33 10.35 22.24
N ILE A 183 -26.68 9.63 21.16
CA ILE A 183 -28.03 9.07 20.98
C ILE A 183 -28.39 8.14 22.14
N LYS A 184 -27.47 7.27 22.57
CA LYS A 184 -27.70 6.41 23.74
C LYS A 184 -27.95 7.24 25.01
N GLN A 185 -27.16 8.27 25.27
CA GLN A 185 -27.35 9.16 26.41
C GLN A 185 -28.71 9.87 26.37
N TYR A 186 -29.17 10.30 25.19
CA TYR A 186 -30.52 10.87 25.01
C TYR A 186 -31.65 9.88 25.28
N LEU A 187 -31.47 8.61 24.93
CA LEU A 187 -32.51 7.59 25.09
C LEU A 187 -32.49 6.95 26.48
N ASP A 188 -31.39 7.11 27.21
CA ASP A 188 -31.25 6.73 28.62
C ASP A 188 -31.67 7.83 29.59
N ILE A 189 -31.66 9.11 29.16
CA ILE A 189 -32.17 10.26 29.92
C ILE A 189 -33.52 10.68 29.34
N ASP A 190 -34.63 10.29 29.98
CA ASP A 190 -35.92 10.95 29.73
C ASP A 190 -35.76 12.45 30.11
N VAL A 191 -35.95 13.36 29.13
CA VAL A 191 -36.19 14.83 29.23
C VAL A 191 -35.06 15.79 28.74
N THR A 192 -35.47 16.64 27.77
CA THR A 192 -34.98 17.95 27.23
C THR A 192 -33.47 18.25 27.08
N LEU A 193 -33.10 18.60 25.84
CA LEU A 193 -31.78 19.01 25.34
C LEU A 193 -31.16 20.25 26.00
N PRO A 194 -29.91 20.19 26.47
CA PRO A 194 -29.01 21.33 26.57
C PRO A 194 -28.43 21.71 25.20
N GLN A 195 -28.29 23.01 24.94
CA GLN A 195 -27.86 23.53 23.63
C GLN A 195 -26.44 23.10 23.20
N GLY A 196 -25.56 22.79 24.16
CA GLY A 196 -24.20 22.34 23.91
C GLY A 196 -24.11 20.95 23.27
N ASP A 197 -25.04 20.05 23.58
CA ASP A 197 -25.01 18.69 23.04
C ASP A 197 -25.44 18.67 21.56
N VAL A 198 -26.33 19.59 21.15
CA VAL A 198 -26.71 19.81 19.73
C VAL A 198 -25.53 20.34 18.91
N GLN A 199 -24.74 21.25 19.48
CA GLN A 199 -23.53 21.75 18.82
C GLN A 199 -22.48 20.65 18.66
N SER A 200 -22.28 19.81 19.67
CA SER A 200 -21.35 18.68 19.58
C SER A 200 -21.75 17.66 18.51
N LEU A 201 -23.06 17.42 18.33
CA LEU A 201 -23.60 16.57 17.28
C LEU A 201 -23.38 17.17 15.89
N ALA A 202 -23.64 18.49 15.76
CA ALA A 202 -23.43 19.20 14.51
C ALA A 202 -21.94 19.20 14.09
N ASP A 203 -21.03 19.30 15.05
CA ASP A 203 -19.59 19.25 14.78
C ASP A 203 -19.10 17.84 14.44
N ALA A 204 -19.64 16.80 15.09
CA ALA A 204 -19.38 15.41 14.70
C ALA A 204 -19.87 15.10 13.27
N LEU A 205 -21.07 15.59 12.90
CA LEU A 205 -21.62 15.44 11.55
C LEU A 205 -20.84 16.21 10.49
N ARG A 206 -20.32 17.41 10.82
CA ARG A 206 -19.44 18.18 9.92
C ARG A 206 -18.12 17.47 9.66
N THR A 207 -17.61 16.73 10.65
CA THR A 207 -16.37 15.96 10.53
C THR A 207 -16.51 14.81 9.53
N ILE A 208 -17.69 14.19 9.43
CA ILE A 208 -17.98 13.10 8.48
C ILE A 208 -18.21 13.63 7.05
N ARG A 209 -18.64 14.89 6.90
CA ARG A 209 -19.04 15.49 5.61
C ARG A 209 -17.89 16.15 4.84
N ARG A 210 -16.70 16.23 5.44
CA ARG A 210 -15.45 16.70 4.81
C ARG A 210 -14.59 15.50 4.41
#